data_AF-A0A376TWX2-F1
#
_entry.id   AF-A0A376TWX2-F1
#
_cell.length_a   1.000
_cell.length_b   1.000
_cell.length_c   1.000
_cell.angle_alpha   90.00
_cell.angle_beta   90.00
_cell.angle_gamma   90.00
#
_symmetry.space_group_name_H-M   'P 1'
#
loop_
_entity.id
_entity.type
_entity.pdbx_description
1 polymer ?
#
loop_
_entity_poly.entity_id
_entity_poly.type
_entity_poly.pdbx_seq_one_letter_code
_entity_poly.pdbx_strand_id
1 'polypeptide(L)'
;MIPASGSAITRCFGNFLRQRCQWELAAELPEIHRAAAESWMAQGFPSEAIHHALAAGDALMLRDILLNHAWSLFNHSELSLLEESLKALPWDSLLENPQLVLLQAWLMQSPTSLWRS
;
A
#
# COMPACT_ATOMS: atom_id res chain seq x y z
N MET A 1 42.19 34.59 -7.94
CA MET A 1 41.19 35.59 -8.40
C MET A 1 40.72 35.11 -9.77
N ILE A 2 39.52 34.58 -10.06
CA ILE A 2 38.21 34.33 -9.43
C ILE A 2 37.65 33.06 -10.15
N PRO A 3 36.80 32.23 -9.52
CA PRO A 3 36.74 30.79 -9.79
C PRO A 3 35.70 30.37 -10.84
N ALA A 4 35.89 29.13 -11.32
CA ALA A 4 35.00 28.37 -12.20
C ALA A 4 33.58 28.24 -11.60
N SER A 5 32.73 29.24 -11.82
CA SER A 5 31.35 29.30 -11.28
C SER A 5 30.27 28.88 -12.29
N GLY A 6 30.64 28.48 -13.51
CA GLY A 6 29.67 28.17 -14.58
C GLY A 6 29.08 26.75 -14.54
N SER A 7 29.78 25.75 -14.00
CA SER A 7 29.34 24.33 -14.02
C SER A 7 28.55 23.91 -12.77
N ALA A 8 28.68 24.65 -11.66
CA ALA A 8 27.98 24.34 -10.41
C ALA A 8 26.51 24.79 -10.46
N ILE A 9 26.21 25.94 -11.08
CA ILE A 9 24.86 26.53 -11.11
C ILE A 9 23.88 25.64 -11.89
N THR A 10 24.26 25.13 -13.06
CA THR A 10 23.39 24.26 -13.88
C THR A 10 23.11 22.91 -13.19
N ARG A 11 24.07 22.40 -12.43
CA ARG A 11 23.96 21.13 -11.69
C ARG A 11 23.05 21.26 -10.47
N CYS A 12 23.14 22.38 -9.74
CA CYS A 12 22.24 22.70 -8.63
C CYS A 12 20.81 22.96 -9.13
N PHE A 13 20.63 23.63 -10.27
CA PHE A 13 19.31 23.83 -10.86
C PHE A 13 18.67 22.52 -11.33
N GLY A 14 19.44 21.63 -11.98
CA GLY A 14 18.98 20.30 -12.38
C GLY A 14 18.64 19.40 -11.18
N ASN A 15 19.39 19.48 -10.08
CA ASN A 15 19.07 18.75 -8.85
C ASN A 15 17.85 19.32 -8.13
N PHE A 16 17.69 20.66 -8.10
CA PHE A 16 16.52 21.31 -7.52
C PHE A 16 15.23 20.99 -8.29
N LEU A 17 15.27 20.97 -9.63
CA LEU A 17 14.12 20.54 -10.44
C LEU A 17 13.83 19.05 -10.30
N ARG A 18 14.86 18.19 -10.19
CA ARG A 18 14.65 16.76 -9.88
C ARG A 18 14.03 16.57 -8.50
N GLN A 19 14.49 17.33 -7.51
CA GLN A 19 14.00 17.26 -6.14
C GLN A 19 12.57 17.82 -6.03
N ARG A 20 12.24 18.91 -6.74
CA ARG A 20 10.87 19.43 -6.86
C ARG A 20 9.95 18.51 -7.65
N CYS A 21 10.41 17.93 -8.74
CA CYS A 21 9.63 16.94 -9.50
C CYS A 21 9.42 15.67 -8.67
N GLN A 22 10.43 15.21 -7.93
CA GLN A 22 10.27 14.12 -6.97
C GLN A 22 9.27 14.47 -5.87
N TRP A 23 9.21 15.72 -5.39
CA TRP A 23 8.26 16.14 -4.36
C TRP A 23 6.84 16.37 -4.89
N GLU A 24 6.69 17.00 -6.05
CA GLU A 24 5.40 17.23 -6.72
C GLU A 24 4.81 15.88 -7.17
N LEU A 25 5.60 14.99 -7.78
CA LEU A 25 5.15 13.66 -8.19
C LEU A 25 4.97 12.70 -6.99
N ALA A 26 5.76 12.83 -5.93
CA ALA A 26 5.54 12.04 -4.70
C ALA A 26 4.27 12.43 -3.96
N ALA A 27 3.84 13.68 -4.07
CA ALA A 27 2.54 14.10 -3.52
C ALA A 27 1.37 13.53 -4.33
N GLU A 28 1.53 13.33 -5.64
CA GLU A 28 0.50 12.73 -6.51
C GLU A 28 0.53 11.19 -6.51
N LEU A 29 1.64 10.58 -6.08
CA LEU A 29 1.83 9.13 -6.12
C LEU A 29 0.75 8.33 -5.35
N PRO A 30 0.27 8.76 -4.16
CA PRO A 30 -0.85 8.10 -3.50
C PRO A 30 -2.14 8.12 -4.32
N GLU A 31 -2.44 9.22 -4.99
CA GLU A 31 -3.64 9.36 -5.83
C GLU A 31 -3.56 8.46 -7.08
N ILE A 32 -2.37 8.34 -7.67
CA ILE A 32 -2.12 7.40 -8.77
C ILE A 32 -2.34 5.97 -8.32
N HIS A 33 -1.84 5.60 -7.14
CA HIS A 33 -2.07 4.28 -6.56
C HIS A 33 -3.54 4.04 -6.24
N ARG A 34 -4.27 5.05 -5.72
CA ARG A 34 -5.71 4.97 -5.48
C ARG A 34 -6.48 4.71 -6.77
N ALA A 35 -6.18 5.46 -7.84
CA ALA A 35 -6.80 5.25 -9.15
C ALA A 35 -6.46 3.87 -9.74
N ALA A 36 -5.23 3.39 -9.56
CA ALA A 36 -4.85 2.04 -9.98
C ALA A 36 -5.63 0.97 -9.21
N ALA A 37 -5.77 1.11 -7.89
CA ALA A 37 -6.55 0.20 -7.06
C ALA A 37 -8.01 0.12 -7.52
N GLU A 38 -8.64 1.27 -7.80
CA GLU A 38 -10.02 1.34 -8.34
C GLU A 38 -10.13 0.62 -9.69
N SER A 39 -9.17 0.82 -10.58
CA SER A 39 -9.15 0.18 -11.90
C SER A 39 -8.99 -1.35 -11.82
N TRP A 40 -8.13 -1.84 -10.92
CA TRP A 40 -7.97 -3.28 -10.70
C TRP A 40 -9.19 -3.92 -10.05
N MET A 41 -9.84 -3.21 -9.12
CA MET A 41 -11.11 -3.64 -8.54
C MET A 41 -12.20 -3.75 -9.60
N ALA A 42 -12.31 -2.78 -10.51
CA ALA A 42 -13.28 -2.82 -11.61
C ALA A 42 -13.06 -4.01 -12.56
N GLN A 43 -11.81 -4.49 -12.67
CA GLN A 43 -11.44 -5.66 -13.47
C GLN A 43 -11.56 -6.99 -12.70
N GLY A 44 -11.86 -6.95 -11.39
CA GLY A 44 -12.03 -8.15 -10.57
C GLY A 44 -10.72 -8.73 -10.01
N PHE A 45 -9.69 -7.91 -9.87
CA PHE A 45 -8.36 -8.29 -9.34
C PHE A 45 -8.12 -7.64 -7.98
N PRO A 46 -8.66 -8.22 -6.88
CA PRO A 46 -8.58 -7.64 -5.55
C PRO A 46 -7.16 -7.66 -4.96
N SER A 47 -6.31 -8.62 -5.32
CA SER A 47 -4.94 -8.75 -4.80
C SER A 47 -4.07 -7.57 -5.27
N GLU A 48 -4.14 -7.24 -6.55
CA GLU A 48 -3.48 -6.09 -7.18
C GLU A 48 -4.01 -4.78 -6.62
N ALA A 49 -5.32 -4.70 -6.38
CA ALA A 49 -5.91 -3.53 -5.75
C ALA A 49 -5.40 -3.32 -4.31
N ILE A 50 -5.23 -4.39 -3.53
CA ILE A 50 -4.65 -4.33 -2.19
C ILE A 50 -3.21 -3.81 -2.23
N HIS A 51 -2.39 -4.29 -3.16
CA HIS A 51 -1.02 -3.79 -3.32
C HIS A 51 -0.98 -2.29 -3.57
N HIS A 52 -1.91 -1.78 -4.37
CA HIS A 52 -2.01 -0.36 -4.65
C HIS A 52 -2.60 0.45 -3.47
N ALA A 53 -3.59 -0.08 -2.75
CA ALA A 53 -4.11 0.57 -1.54
C ALA A 53 -3.03 0.68 -0.44
N LEU A 54 -2.21 -0.35 -0.27
CA LEU A 54 -1.04 -0.34 0.62
C LEU A 54 -0.02 0.72 0.21
N ALA A 55 0.31 0.80 -1.09
CA ALA A 55 1.26 1.78 -1.62
C ALA A 55 0.74 3.22 -1.52
N ALA A 56 -0.58 3.42 -1.59
CA ALA A 56 -1.22 4.72 -1.35
C ALA A 56 -1.27 5.11 0.14
N GLY A 57 -1.11 4.15 1.06
CA GLY A 57 -1.36 4.37 2.48
C GLY A 57 -2.84 4.61 2.81
N ASP A 58 -3.76 4.22 1.92
CA ASP A 58 -5.19 4.43 2.08
C ASP A 58 -5.81 3.27 2.88
N ALA A 59 -5.79 3.42 4.21
CA ALA A 59 -6.34 2.42 5.13
C ALA A 59 -7.85 2.23 4.99
N LEU A 60 -8.60 3.24 4.55
CA LEU A 60 -10.05 3.13 4.35
C LEU A 60 -10.35 2.27 3.12
N MET A 61 -9.68 2.55 2.00
CA MET A 61 -9.79 1.74 0.80
C MET A 61 -9.33 0.31 1.07
N LEU A 62 -8.20 0.12 1.75
CA LEU A 62 -7.69 -1.21 2.10
C LEU A 62 -8.71 -2.00 2.94
N ARG A 63 -9.29 -1.36 3.96
CA ARG A 63 -10.36 -1.95 4.77
C ARG A 63 -11.52 -2.38 3.88
N ASP A 64 -12.02 -1.49 3.04
CA ASP A 64 -13.21 -1.75 2.21
C ASP A 64 -12.97 -2.90 1.21
N ILE A 65 -11.77 -3.00 0.63
CA ILE A 65 -11.40 -4.14 -0.22
C ILE A 65 -11.38 -5.44 0.61
N LEU A 66 -10.78 -5.42 1.80
CA LEU A 66 -10.70 -6.59 2.67
C LEU A 66 -12.08 -7.07 3.13
N LEU A 67 -12.98 -6.17 3.52
CA LEU A 67 -14.33 -6.54 3.97
C LEU A 67 -15.10 -7.31 2.87
N ASN A 68 -14.85 -7.00 1.60
CA ASN A 68 -15.53 -7.61 0.48
C ASN A 68 -14.82 -8.84 -0.09
N HIS A 69 -13.48 -8.91 -0.02
CA HIS A 69 -12.70 -9.91 -0.76
C HIS A 69 -11.79 -10.79 0.12
N ALA A 70 -11.58 -10.45 1.39
CA ALA A 70 -10.56 -11.12 2.19
C ALA A 70 -10.83 -12.61 2.44
N TRP A 71 -12.09 -13.03 2.54
CA TRP A 71 -12.45 -14.45 2.62
C TRP A 71 -12.13 -15.21 1.33
N SER A 72 -12.34 -14.59 0.17
CA SER A 72 -11.96 -15.18 -1.11
C SER A 72 -10.44 -15.35 -1.17
N LEU A 73 -9.68 -14.32 -0.79
CA LEU A 73 -8.21 -14.35 -0.75
C LEU A 73 -7.69 -15.43 0.21
N PHE A 74 -8.34 -15.59 1.36
CA PHE A 74 -8.02 -16.64 2.33
C PHE A 74 -8.20 -18.04 1.73
N ASN A 75 -9.33 -18.26 1.05
CA ASN A 75 -9.64 -19.55 0.40
C ASN A 75 -8.68 -19.86 -0.77
N HIS A 76 -8.19 -18.83 -1.47
CA HIS A 76 -7.19 -18.96 -2.54
C HIS A 76 -5.74 -19.02 -2.02
N SER A 77 -5.54 -19.15 -0.70
CA SER A 77 -4.23 -19.28 -0.06
C SER A 77 -3.29 -18.07 -0.18
N GLU A 78 -3.83 -16.86 -0.38
CA GLU A 78 -3.05 -15.61 -0.40
C GLU A 78 -2.80 -15.05 1.02
N LEU A 79 -2.30 -15.91 1.91
CA LEU A 79 -2.24 -15.64 3.34
C LEU A 79 -1.22 -14.55 3.70
N SER A 80 -0.09 -14.48 2.99
CA SER A 80 0.94 -13.45 3.23
C SER A 80 0.44 -12.04 2.92
N LEU A 81 -0.30 -11.89 1.82
CA LEU A 81 -0.90 -10.60 1.44
C LEU A 81 -1.94 -10.16 2.46
N LEU A 82 -2.78 -11.10 2.92
CA LEU A 82 -3.76 -10.83 3.97
C LEU A 82 -3.09 -10.43 5.30
N GLU A 83 -2.02 -11.11 5.70
CA GLU A 83 -1.30 -10.79 6.93
C GLU A 83 -0.71 -9.37 6.89
N GLU A 84 -0.05 -9.01 5.78
CA GLU A 84 0.49 -7.67 5.57
C GLU A 84 -0.62 -6.61 5.57
N SER A 85 -1.72 -6.89 4.88
CA SER A 85 -2.85 -5.97 4.77
C SER A 85 -3.52 -5.70 6.12
N LEU A 86 -3.72 -6.74 6.92
CA LEU A 86 -4.30 -6.59 8.27
C LEU A 86 -3.36 -5.85 9.22
N LYS A 87 -2.05 -6.03 9.09
CA LYS A 87 -1.04 -5.28 9.87
C LYS A 87 -0.99 -3.80 9.51
N ALA A 88 -1.34 -3.45 8.28
CA ALA A 88 -1.36 -2.06 7.81
C ALA A 88 -2.60 -1.28 8.29
N LEU A 89 -3.66 -1.96 8.74
CA LEU A 89 -4.86 -1.29 9.26
C LEU A 89 -4.67 -0.76 10.68
N PRO A 90 -5.18 0.45 11.00
CA PRO A 90 -5.27 0.93 12.37
C PRO A 90 -6.09 -0.01 13.26
N TRP A 91 -5.66 -0.18 14.52
CA TRP A 91 -6.33 -1.07 15.47
C TRP A 91 -7.80 -0.70 15.70
N ASP A 92 -8.13 0.60 15.76
CA ASP A 92 -9.52 1.07 15.90
C ASP A 92 -10.39 0.60 14.73
N SER A 93 -9.87 0.64 13.50
CA SER A 93 -10.58 0.15 12.32
C SER A 93 -10.80 -1.36 12.35
N LEU A 94 -9.89 -2.14 12.94
CA LEU A 94 -10.08 -3.58 13.12
C LEU A 94 -11.18 -3.87 14.14
N LEU A 95 -11.20 -3.16 15.26
CA LEU A 95 -12.23 -3.32 16.31
C LEU A 95 -13.63 -2.98 15.82
N GLU A 96 -13.76 -1.96 14.96
CA GLU A 96 -15.03 -1.61 14.31
C GLU A 96 -15.52 -2.67 13.32
N ASN A 97 -14.64 -3.59 12.89
CA ASN A 97 -14.93 -4.61 11.89
C ASN A 97 -14.62 -6.01 12.42
N PRO A 98 -15.48 -6.60 13.27
CA PRO A 98 -15.23 -7.89 13.92
C PRO A 98 -14.89 -9.04 12.96
N GLN A 99 -15.36 -8.97 11.72
CA GLN A 99 -15.03 -9.94 10.67
C GLN A 99 -13.53 -9.95 10.30
N LEU A 100 -12.86 -8.80 10.33
CA LEU A 100 -11.42 -8.70 10.08
C LEU A 100 -10.62 -9.24 11.26
N VAL A 101 -11.09 -9.02 12.49
CA VAL A 101 -10.50 -9.61 13.71
C VAL A 101 -10.63 -11.13 13.68
N LEU A 102 -11.79 -11.65 13.27
CA LEU A 102 -11.97 -13.07 13.09
C LEU A 102 -11.01 -13.60 12.03
N LEU A 103 -10.93 -12.98 10.86
CA LEU A 103 -9.99 -13.38 9.80
C LEU A 103 -8.54 -13.42 10.31
N GLN A 104 -8.12 -12.44 11.11
CA GLN A 104 -6.80 -12.40 11.73
C GLN A 104 -6.57 -13.61 12.65
N ALA A 105 -7.55 -13.98 13.46
CA ALA A 105 -7.49 -15.16 14.32
C ALA A 105 -7.41 -16.47 13.52
N TRP A 106 -8.03 -16.54 12.34
CA TRP A 106 -7.96 -17.69 11.44
C TRP A 106 -6.59 -17.79 10.75
N LEU A 107 -5.99 -16.66 10.37
CA LEU A 107 -4.62 -16.62 9.85
C LEU A 107 -3.61 -17.12 10.88
N MET A 108 -3.76 -16.75 12.15
CA MET A 108 -2.90 -17.24 13.24
C MET A 108 -2.99 -18.75 13.45
N GLN A 109 -4.15 -19.36 13.20
CA GLN A 109 -4.36 -20.80 13.31
C GLN A 109 -3.93 -21.58 12.05
N SER A 110 -3.73 -20.89 10.93
CA SER A 110 -3.38 -21.53 9.66
C SER A 110 -1.94 -22.09 9.71
N PRO A 111 -1.65 -23.29 9.17
CA PRO A 111 -0.35 -23.97 9.32
C PRO A 111 0.89 -23.18 8.86
N THR A 112 0.70 -22.15 8.02
CA THR A 112 1.72 -21.21 7.57
C THR A 112 2.22 -20.26 8.66
N SER A 113 1.49 -20.07 9.76
CA SER A 113 1.89 -19.23 10.90
C SER A 113 2.99 -19.85 11.77
N LEU A 114 3.20 -21.17 11.67
CA LEU A 114 4.12 -21.95 12.51
C LEU A 114 5.61 -21.81 12.15
N TRP A 115 5.97 -21.09 11.09
CA TRP A 115 7.38 -20.91 10.66
C TRP A 115 7.99 -19.54 11.02
N ARG A 116 7.38 -18.78 11.93
CA ARG A 116 7.90 -17.49 12.39
C ARG A 116 7.83 -17.36 13.92
N SER A 117 8.63 -18.16 14.61
CA SER A 117 9.11 -17.88 15.98
C SER A 117 10.62 -18.03 16.02
#